data_AF-A0A5Q4ZTP1-F1
#
_entry.id   AF-A0A5Q4ZTP1-F1
#
_cell.length_a   1.000
_cell.length_b   1.000
_cell.length_c   1.000
_cell.angle_alpha   90.00
_cell.angle_beta   90.00
_cell.angle_gamma   90.00
#
_symmetry.space_group_name_H-M   'P 1'
#
loop_
_entity.id
_entity.type
_entity.pdbx_description
1 polymer ?
#
loop_
_entity_poly.entity_id
_entity_poly.type
_entity_poly.pdbx_seq_one_letter_code
_entity_poly.pdbx_strand_id
1 'polypeptide(L)'
;MSKQANLLTQRRFLPYFITQSLGAFNDNIFKNTLLLFVAFASADSLPISSNLFINLAAGLFILPFFLFSAPAGVLADKYEKSAYIQKVKLAEIAIMLFGAVAFILQDYTLLLILLFLMGTQSAFFGPVKYALLPQQLKQEELVSGNALVETGTFLAILLGTISAGIIASQEHAKYIAAGAVVTFSVLGYLSSRSIPYAKAIAPELEFKWKPIHQTKHTIRIAKLDKTVFLAIMGISWFWFLGASYLTQFPNYTHLHLNDNAITVTVLLALFSIGIAIGSLACDVLSKHRVELGIIPLGCLGLTIFGINLYLSTPNNPVDITGFMNILLSPELLPVFINLFFLGISGGLYIVPLYTLIQQRPKPEHRSQIIAANNIYNALFMVTSAVLGIVCLSIIELSIPQFFALLSIVNSLVALFLFNKVPVHVIRFLLWIITHTLYRVKHKELQHLPEEGGALLVCNHITYMDAFILSGACPRPIRFVMEEEYAELPLIKYFFRITRVIPINATKSSSIRRAFFDAEKALSDGEIVMIFPEGVLTHDGEIGSFLRGMDIILKRSPVPVIPMALRGLWGSFFSRHGGKAILKRPSRCWSRIEVVAGEPVPPHLATSKIMREKVIQLRGNCQ
;
A
#
# COMPACT_ATOMS: atom_id res chain seq x y z
N MET A 1 -6.28 23.02 -1.31
CA MET A 1 -7.33 21.97 -1.43
C MET A 1 -6.74 20.82 -2.22
N SER A 2 -6.63 19.63 -1.63
CA SER A 2 -5.88 18.50 -2.21
C SER A 2 -6.60 17.93 -3.45
N LYS A 3 -5.84 17.45 -4.45
CA LYS A 3 -6.36 16.77 -5.65
C LYS A 3 -7.27 15.56 -5.32
N GLN A 4 -7.24 15.03 -4.09
CA GLN A 4 -8.09 13.94 -3.60
C GLN A 4 -9.58 14.31 -3.56
N ALA A 5 -9.93 15.51 -3.08
CA ALA A 5 -11.32 15.98 -3.05
C ALA A 5 -11.91 16.08 -4.46
N ASN A 6 -11.05 16.23 -5.48
CA ASN A 6 -11.46 16.20 -6.88
C ASN A 6 -11.79 14.80 -7.40
N LEU A 7 -11.25 13.70 -6.84
CA LEU A 7 -11.59 12.35 -7.35
C LEU A 7 -13.00 11.93 -6.95
N LEU A 8 -13.42 12.21 -5.71
CA LEU A 8 -14.78 11.91 -5.25
C LEU A 8 -15.85 12.77 -5.93
N THR A 9 -15.50 13.88 -6.57
CA THR A 9 -16.45 14.69 -7.35
C THR A 9 -16.46 14.31 -8.83
N GLN A 10 -15.50 13.48 -9.28
CA GLN A 10 -15.39 13.10 -10.68
C GLN A 10 -16.30 11.93 -11.04
N ARG A 11 -17.05 12.12 -12.14
CA ARG A 11 -17.95 11.08 -12.71
C ARG A 11 -17.24 9.77 -13.07
N ARG A 12 -15.93 9.81 -13.33
CA ARG A 12 -15.13 8.61 -13.64
C ARG A 12 -14.79 7.74 -12.43
N PHE A 13 -14.91 8.25 -11.21
CA PHE A 13 -14.49 7.55 -9.99
C PHE A 13 -15.63 7.40 -8.97
N LEU A 14 -16.43 8.45 -8.75
CA LEU A 14 -17.47 8.44 -7.72
C LEU A 14 -18.47 7.27 -7.82
N PRO A 15 -19.03 6.93 -9.01
CA PRO A 15 -19.96 5.81 -9.12
C PRO A 15 -19.34 4.47 -8.71
N TYR A 16 -18.08 4.25 -9.11
CA TYR A 16 -17.32 3.07 -8.71
C TYR A 16 -17.07 3.05 -7.19
N PHE A 17 -16.67 4.19 -6.62
CA PHE A 17 -16.43 4.32 -5.18
C PHE A 17 -17.70 4.06 -4.35
N ILE A 18 -18.85 4.59 -4.76
CA ILE A 18 -20.12 4.35 -4.07
C ILE A 18 -20.52 2.87 -4.23
N THR A 19 -20.45 2.32 -5.44
CA THR A 19 -20.81 0.92 -5.71
C THR A 19 -20.04 -0.06 -4.82
N GLN A 20 -18.72 0.12 -4.69
CA GLN A 20 -17.88 -0.77 -3.90
C GLN A 20 -18.05 -0.56 -2.39
N SER A 21 -18.24 0.69 -1.93
CA SER A 21 -18.49 0.99 -0.52
C SER A 21 -19.86 0.45 -0.07
N LEU A 22 -20.91 0.61 -0.89
CA LEU A 22 -22.24 0.05 -0.61
C LEU A 22 -22.24 -1.47 -0.63
N GLY A 23 -21.46 -2.10 -1.53
CA GLY A 23 -21.26 -3.56 -1.50
C GLY A 23 -20.66 -4.01 -0.17
N ALA A 24 -19.50 -3.46 0.22
CA ALA A 24 -18.86 -3.81 1.49
C ALA A 24 -19.74 -3.51 2.71
N PHE A 25 -20.51 -2.42 2.69
CA PHE A 25 -21.43 -2.05 3.76
C PHE A 25 -22.58 -3.05 3.88
N ASN A 26 -23.25 -3.34 2.76
CA ASN A 26 -24.34 -4.31 2.69
C ASN A 26 -23.86 -5.70 3.14
N ASP A 27 -22.65 -6.06 2.74
CA ASP A 27 -22.06 -7.33 3.10
C ASP A 27 -21.94 -7.52 4.61
N ASN A 28 -21.51 -6.45 5.30
CA ASN A 28 -21.35 -6.46 6.74
C ASN A 28 -22.68 -6.34 7.48
N ILE A 29 -23.70 -5.70 6.91
CA ILE A 29 -25.07 -5.76 7.47
C ILE A 29 -25.56 -7.21 7.43
N PHE A 30 -25.58 -7.84 6.27
CA PHE A 30 -26.12 -9.20 6.10
C PHE A 30 -25.40 -10.19 7.03
N LYS A 31 -24.06 -10.24 6.96
CA LYS A 31 -23.25 -11.16 7.74
C LYS A 31 -23.40 -10.91 9.24
N ASN A 32 -23.21 -9.69 9.73
CA ASN A 32 -23.19 -9.46 11.17
C ASN A 32 -24.58 -9.54 11.80
N THR A 33 -25.65 -9.14 11.09
CA THR A 33 -27.02 -9.34 11.59
C THR A 33 -27.37 -10.82 11.68
N LEU A 34 -26.97 -11.64 10.68
CA LEU A 34 -27.11 -13.09 10.75
C LEU A 34 -26.40 -13.67 11.98
N LEU A 35 -25.13 -13.30 12.20
CA LEU A 35 -24.36 -13.81 13.33
C LEU A 35 -24.98 -13.39 14.68
N LEU A 36 -25.49 -12.17 14.80
CA LEU A 36 -26.18 -11.71 16.01
C LEU A 36 -27.50 -12.47 16.25
N PHE A 37 -28.31 -12.68 15.20
CA PHE A 37 -29.53 -13.47 15.34
C PHE A 37 -29.26 -14.90 15.79
N VAL A 38 -28.18 -15.51 15.31
CA VAL A 38 -27.79 -16.87 15.72
C VAL A 38 -27.20 -16.88 17.13
N ALA A 39 -26.44 -15.86 17.51
CA ALA A 39 -25.87 -15.75 18.86
C ALA A 39 -26.95 -15.66 19.95
N PHE A 40 -28.09 -15.02 19.65
CA PHE A 40 -29.22 -14.86 20.57
C PHE A 40 -30.42 -15.78 20.29
N ALA A 41 -30.32 -16.66 19.29
CA ALA A 41 -31.35 -17.65 19.02
C ALA A 41 -31.40 -18.72 20.11
N SER A 42 -32.61 -19.19 20.44
CA SER A 42 -32.79 -20.33 21.33
C SER A 42 -32.20 -21.60 20.71
N ALA A 43 -31.59 -22.45 21.53
CA ALA A 43 -30.88 -23.64 21.08
C ALA A 43 -31.73 -24.56 20.18
N ASP A 44 -33.03 -24.68 20.45
CA ASP A 44 -33.98 -25.51 19.70
C ASP A 44 -34.33 -24.96 18.31
N SER A 45 -34.05 -23.69 18.05
CA SER A 45 -34.35 -23.03 16.77
C SER A 45 -33.20 -23.13 15.75
N LEU A 46 -32.02 -23.59 16.20
CA LEU A 46 -30.83 -23.68 15.37
C LEU A 46 -30.60 -25.14 14.90
N PRO A 47 -30.22 -25.35 13.63
CA PRO A 47 -29.95 -26.69 13.10
C PRO A 47 -28.65 -27.31 13.67
N ILE A 48 -27.75 -26.48 14.19
CA ILE A 48 -26.45 -26.84 14.75
C ILE A 48 -26.13 -25.89 15.91
N SER A 49 -25.12 -26.20 16.73
CA SER A 49 -24.71 -25.30 17.81
C SER A 49 -24.33 -23.91 17.28
N SER A 50 -24.66 -22.86 18.03
CA SER A 50 -24.37 -21.47 17.67
C SER A 50 -22.88 -21.23 17.38
N ASN A 51 -22.00 -21.82 18.20
CA ASN A 51 -20.55 -21.76 17.99
C ASN A 51 -20.11 -22.41 16.67
N LEU A 52 -20.63 -23.60 16.34
CA LEU A 52 -20.32 -24.26 15.07
C LEU A 52 -20.85 -23.44 13.89
N PHE A 53 -22.05 -22.87 14.02
CA PHE A 53 -22.63 -22.01 13.00
C PHE A 53 -21.78 -20.78 12.72
N ILE A 54 -21.38 -20.04 13.75
CA ILE A 54 -20.58 -18.80 13.62
C ILE A 54 -19.24 -19.11 12.93
N ASN A 55 -18.59 -20.22 13.32
CA ASN A 55 -17.34 -20.66 12.70
C ASN A 55 -17.53 -21.08 11.23
N LEU A 56 -18.62 -21.82 10.92
CA LEU A 56 -18.97 -22.18 9.55
C LEU A 56 -19.28 -20.94 8.71
N ALA A 57 -20.01 -19.97 9.25
CA ALA A 57 -20.36 -18.74 8.56
C ALA A 57 -19.10 -17.94 8.17
N ALA A 58 -18.12 -17.83 9.07
CA ALA A 58 -16.83 -17.19 8.77
C ALA A 58 -16.09 -17.90 7.62
N GLY A 59 -16.04 -19.23 7.65
CA GLY A 59 -15.41 -20.03 6.60
C GLY A 59 -16.14 -19.98 5.26
N LEU A 60 -17.47 -20.12 5.27
CA LEU A 60 -18.32 -20.13 4.07
C LEU A 60 -18.32 -18.79 3.35
N PHE A 61 -18.15 -17.68 4.06
CA PHE A 61 -18.00 -16.36 3.42
C PHE A 61 -16.66 -16.22 2.67
N ILE A 62 -15.58 -16.80 3.19
CA ILE A 62 -14.21 -16.67 2.64
C ILE A 62 -13.93 -17.72 1.55
N LEU A 63 -14.46 -18.94 1.71
CA LEU A 63 -14.23 -20.07 0.81
C LEU A 63 -14.44 -19.76 -0.69
N PRO A 64 -15.48 -19.02 -1.11
CA PRO A 64 -15.68 -18.66 -2.51
C PRO A 64 -14.51 -17.91 -3.14
N PHE A 65 -13.78 -17.08 -2.39
CA PHE A 65 -12.61 -16.37 -2.92
C PHE A 65 -11.50 -17.34 -3.35
N PHE A 66 -11.35 -18.47 -2.65
CA PHE A 66 -10.41 -19.52 -3.03
C PHE A 66 -10.88 -20.29 -4.28
N LEU A 67 -12.17 -20.57 -4.38
CA LEU A 67 -12.75 -21.41 -5.44
C LEU A 67 -12.96 -20.67 -6.76
N PHE A 68 -13.38 -19.41 -6.71
CA PHE A 68 -13.93 -18.70 -7.87
C PHE A 68 -13.16 -17.46 -8.31
N SER A 69 -12.22 -16.93 -7.52
CA SER A 69 -11.47 -15.73 -7.93
C SER A 69 -10.70 -15.93 -9.24
N ALA A 70 -10.11 -17.10 -9.48
CA ALA A 70 -9.37 -17.35 -10.72
C ALA A 70 -10.27 -17.37 -11.98
N PRO A 71 -11.38 -18.15 -12.03
CA PRO A 71 -12.38 -18.01 -13.09
C PRO A 71 -12.88 -16.57 -13.27
N ALA A 72 -13.14 -15.86 -12.16
CA ALA A 72 -13.60 -14.48 -12.19
C ALA A 72 -12.57 -13.52 -12.81
N GLY A 73 -11.27 -13.71 -12.53
CA GLY A 73 -10.20 -12.94 -13.15
C GLY A 73 -10.17 -13.11 -14.67
N VAL A 74 -10.33 -14.34 -15.15
CA VAL A 74 -10.41 -14.66 -16.60
C VAL A 74 -11.64 -13.99 -17.24
N LEU A 75 -12.79 -14.04 -16.56
CA LEU A 75 -14.02 -13.38 -17.03
C LEU A 75 -13.90 -11.86 -17.05
N ALA A 76 -13.20 -11.28 -16.07
CA ALA A 76 -12.94 -9.83 -15.98
C ALA A 76 -12.02 -9.32 -17.10
N ASP A 77 -11.16 -10.18 -17.66
CA ASP A 77 -10.36 -9.86 -18.84
C ASP A 77 -11.18 -10.00 -20.14
N LYS A 78 -12.05 -11.01 -20.21
CA LYS A 78 -12.91 -11.28 -21.36
C LYS A 78 -13.99 -10.22 -21.59
N TYR A 79 -14.70 -9.85 -20.53
CA TYR A 79 -15.85 -8.96 -20.64
C TYR A 79 -15.48 -7.49 -20.39
N GLU A 80 -16.31 -6.60 -20.93
CA GLU A 80 -16.26 -5.18 -20.60
C GLU A 80 -16.56 -4.99 -19.11
N LYS A 81 -15.73 -4.20 -18.41
CA LYS A 81 -15.68 -4.23 -16.94
C LYS A 81 -16.90 -3.59 -16.30
N SER A 82 -17.45 -2.51 -16.87
CA SER A 82 -18.60 -1.82 -16.29
C SER A 82 -19.87 -2.69 -16.37
N ALA A 83 -20.15 -3.31 -17.51
CA ALA A 83 -21.25 -4.25 -17.71
C ALA A 83 -21.06 -5.53 -16.87
N TYR A 84 -19.82 -6.02 -16.74
CA TYR A 84 -19.54 -7.15 -15.87
C TYR A 84 -19.84 -6.83 -14.39
N ILE A 85 -19.42 -5.65 -13.90
CA ILE A 85 -19.78 -5.15 -12.57
C ILE A 85 -21.30 -5.06 -12.40
N GLN A 86 -22.01 -4.48 -13.37
CA GLN A 86 -23.47 -4.34 -13.31
C GLN A 86 -24.18 -5.70 -13.22
N LYS A 87 -23.72 -6.71 -13.96
CA LYS A 87 -24.27 -8.08 -13.88
C LYS A 87 -24.02 -8.71 -12.51
N VAL A 88 -22.84 -8.52 -11.95
CA VAL A 88 -22.47 -9.02 -10.61
C VAL A 88 -23.29 -8.31 -9.51
N LYS A 89 -23.56 -7.01 -9.65
CA LYS A 89 -24.46 -6.26 -8.74
C LYS A 89 -25.94 -6.63 -8.92
N LEU A 90 -26.36 -7.01 -10.13
CA LEU A 90 -27.71 -7.52 -10.36
C LEU A 90 -27.92 -8.88 -9.68
N ALA A 91 -26.91 -9.76 -9.75
CA ALA A 91 -26.92 -11.03 -9.03
C ALA A 91 -26.97 -10.81 -7.51
N GLU A 92 -26.29 -9.78 -6.99
CA GLU A 92 -26.37 -9.40 -5.57
C GLU A 92 -27.79 -9.05 -5.14
N ILE A 93 -28.55 -8.29 -5.94
CA ILE A 93 -29.96 -7.99 -5.63
C ILE A 93 -30.76 -9.29 -5.49
N ALA A 94 -30.59 -10.24 -6.42
CA ALA A 94 -31.29 -11.51 -6.36
C ALA A 94 -30.95 -12.28 -5.07
N ILE A 95 -29.66 -12.38 -4.73
CA ILE A 95 -29.21 -13.03 -3.49
C ILE A 95 -29.79 -12.32 -2.26
N MET A 96 -29.81 -10.98 -2.24
CA MET A 96 -30.33 -10.20 -1.12
C MET A 96 -31.86 -10.25 -1.01
N LEU A 97 -32.60 -10.43 -2.12
CA LEU A 97 -34.04 -10.69 -2.10
C LEU A 97 -34.34 -12.05 -1.45
N PHE A 98 -33.60 -13.10 -1.81
CA PHE A 98 -33.70 -14.37 -1.11
C PHE A 98 -33.26 -14.25 0.36
N GLY A 99 -32.24 -13.43 0.63
CA GLY A 99 -31.78 -13.11 2.00
C GLY A 99 -32.86 -12.42 2.84
N ALA A 100 -33.60 -11.48 2.26
CA ALA A 100 -34.71 -10.81 2.90
C ALA A 100 -35.84 -11.81 3.26
N VAL A 101 -36.21 -12.69 2.33
CA VAL A 101 -37.18 -13.76 2.60
C VAL A 101 -36.67 -14.67 3.72
N ALA A 102 -35.39 -15.09 3.65
CA ALA A 102 -34.78 -15.97 4.65
C ALA A 102 -34.72 -15.33 6.05
N PHE A 103 -34.45 -14.02 6.16
CA PHE A 103 -34.50 -13.30 7.44
C PHE A 103 -35.92 -13.26 8.02
N ILE A 104 -36.93 -12.98 7.19
CA ILE A 104 -38.33 -12.91 7.64
C ILE A 104 -38.81 -14.27 8.15
N LEU A 105 -38.47 -15.34 7.41
CA LEU A 105 -38.78 -16.72 7.75
C LEU A 105 -37.88 -17.29 8.87
N GLN A 106 -36.78 -16.61 9.20
CA GLN A 106 -35.75 -17.05 10.15
C GLN A 106 -35.17 -18.43 9.78
N ASP A 107 -35.01 -18.69 8.47
CA ASP A 107 -34.38 -19.90 7.97
C ASP A 107 -32.85 -19.76 7.99
N TYR A 108 -32.25 -20.18 9.11
CA TYR A 108 -30.81 -20.06 9.34
C TYR A 108 -29.97 -20.92 8.39
N THR A 109 -30.50 -22.04 7.89
CA THR A 109 -29.81 -22.88 6.90
C THR A 109 -29.74 -22.17 5.55
N LEU A 110 -30.87 -21.60 5.11
CA LEU A 110 -30.91 -20.81 3.89
C LEU A 110 -30.01 -19.57 4.00
N LEU A 111 -29.97 -18.91 5.17
CA LEU A 111 -29.08 -17.78 5.42
C LEU A 111 -27.60 -18.16 5.32
N LEU A 112 -27.17 -19.36 5.76
CA LEU A 112 -25.81 -19.87 5.53
C LEU A 112 -25.50 -20.09 4.05
N ILE A 113 -26.43 -20.69 3.31
CA ILE A 113 -26.27 -20.92 1.87
C ILE A 113 -26.13 -19.58 1.14
N LEU A 114 -26.97 -18.61 1.50
CA LEU A 114 -26.94 -17.27 0.92
C LEU A 114 -25.66 -16.51 1.30
N LEU A 115 -25.10 -16.72 2.50
CA LEU A 115 -23.80 -16.17 2.89
C LEU A 115 -22.67 -16.70 1.98
N PHE A 116 -22.70 -17.98 1.60
CA PHE A 116 -21.77 -18.54 0.62
C PHE A 116 -21.98 -17.96 -0.79
N LEU A 117 -23.23 -17.81 -1.25
CA LEU A 117 -23.54 -17.22 -2.55
C LEU A 117 -23.13 -15.75 -2.63
N MET A 118 -23.30 -15.03 -1.54
CA MET A 118 -22.85 -13.67 -1.38
C MET A 118 -21.31 -13.58 -1.41
N GLY A 119 -20.60 -14.44 -0.67
CA GLY A 119 -19.13 -14.54 -0.81
C GLY A 119 -18.70 -14.88 -2.24
N THR A 120 -19.49 -15.70 -2.96
CA THR A 120 -19.27 -16.00 -4.38
C THR A 120 -19.43 -14.75 -5.23
N GLN A 121 -20.48 -13.96 -5.02
CA GLN A 121 -20.65 -12.68 -5.68
C GLN A 121 -19.44 -11.74 -5.45
N SER A 122 -18.96 -11.62 -4.21
CA SER A 122 -17.79 -10.79 -3.88
C SER A 122 -16.49 -11.32 -4.50
N ALA A 123 -16.33 -12.64 -4.62
CA ALA A 123 -15.21 -13.28 -5.32
C ALA A 123 -15.21 -12.96 -6.83
N PHE A 124 -16.40 -12.84 -7.45
CA PHE A 124 -16.53 -12.42 -8.85
C PHE A 124 -16.31 -10.91 -9.04
N PHE A 125 -16.70 -10.10 -8.05
CA PHE A 125 -16.53 -8.64 -8.06
C PHE A 125 -15.07 -8.19 -7.83
N GLY A 126 -14.32 -8.91 -6.98
CA GLY A 126 -12.96 -8.52 -6.56
C GLY A 126 -11.97 -8.25 -7.71
N PRO A 127 -11.76 -9.19 -8.65
CA PRO A 127 -10.83 -9.01 -9.76
C PRO A 127 -11.17 -7.81 -10.65
N VAL A 128 -12.45 -7.63 -11.00
CA VAL A 128 -12.88 -6.51 -11.85
C VAL A 128 -12.78 -5.17 -11.12
N LYS A 129 -13.10 -5.13 -9.83
CA LYS A 129 -13.05 -3.94 -8.97
C LYS A 129 -11.65 -3.29 -9.04
N TYR A 130 -10.61 -4.05 -8.70
CA TYR A 130 -9.25 -3.51 -8.65
C TYR A 130 -8.59 -3.40 -10.03
N ALA A 131 -9.03 -4.17 -11.03
CA ALA A 131 -8.52 -4.04 -12.41
C ALA A 131 -9.12 -2.83 -13.16
N LEU A 132 -10.28 -2.32 -12.74
CA LEU A 132 -10.90 -1.13 -13.31
C LEU A 132 -10.16 0.16 -12.96
N LEU A 133 -9.65 0.28 -11.73
CA LEU A 133 -8.98 1.47 -11.20
C LEU A 133 -7.92 2.05 -12.17
N PRO A 134 -6.96 1.27 -12.70
CA PRO A 134 -5.92 1.83 -13.57
C PRO A 134 -6.36 2.02 -15.02
N GLN A 135 -7.60 1.68 -15.38
CA GLN A 135 -8.19 2.09 -16.65
C GLN A 135 -8.90 3.45 -16.54
N GLN A 136 -9.39 3.82 -15.35
CA GLN A 136 -10.15 5.05 -15.13
C GLN A 136 -9.30 6.20 -14.55
N LEU A 137 -8.24 5.86 -13.82
CA LEU A 137 -7.37 6.83 -13.16
C LEU A 137 -6.04 6.99 -13.89
N LYS A 138 -5.47 8.20 -13.82
CA LYS A 138 -4.10 8.45 -14.25
C LYS A 138 -3.11 7.75 -13.31
N GLN A 139 -1.90 7.49 -13.78
CA GLN A 139 -0.87 6.82 -12.95
C GLN A 139 -0.58 7.53 -11.63
N GLU A 140 -0.55 8.87 -11.65
CA GLU A 140 -0.39 9.74 -10.47
C GLU A 140 -1.61 9.77 -9.54
N GLU A 141 -2.79 9.38 -10.03
CA GLU A 141 -4.03 9.36 -9.23
C GLU A 141 -4.26 8.00 -8.57
N LEU A 142 -3.47 6.98 -8.91
CA LEU A 142 -3.70 5.61 -8.47
C LEU A 142 -3.46 5.38 -6.98
N VAL A 143 -2.46 6.06 -6.38
CA VAL A 143 -2.24 5.98 -4.94
C VAL A 143 -3.42 6.61 -4.20
N SER A 144 -3.85 7.81 -4.62
CA SER A 144 -5.03 8.48 -4.07
C SER A 144 -6.31 7.65 -4.25
N GLY A 145 -6.49 7.04 -5.42
CA GLY A 145 -7.64 6.18 -5.72
C GLY A 145 -7.68 4.95 -4.82
N ASN A 146 -6.54 4.27 -4.62
CA ASN A 146 -6.44 3.14 -3.70
C ASN A 146 -6.64 3.57 -2.25
N ALA A 147 -6.05 4.69 -1.82
CA ALA A 147 -6.26 5.23 -0.48
C ALA A 147 -7.74 5.46 -0.19
N LEU A 148 -8.45 6.11 -1.13
CA LEU A 148 -9.90 6.33 -1.01
C LEU A 148 -10.67 5.00 -0.96
N VAL A 149 -10.35 4.04 -1.84
CA VAL A 149 -11.02 2.73 -1.89
C VAL A 149 -10.84 1.96 -0.58
N GLU A 150 -9.64 1.95 -0.01
CA GLU A 150 -9.36 1.30 1.27
C GLU A 150 -10.08 2.02 2.42
N THR A 151 -9.98 3.36 2.50
CA THR A 151 -10.75 4.16 3.46
C THR A 151 -12.25 3.85 3.40
N GLY A 152 -12.83 3.85 2.18
CA GLY A 152 -14.25 3.55 1.98
C GLY A 152 -14.61 2.13 2.39
N THR A 153 -13.76 1.15 2.11
CA THR A 153 -13.99 -0.26 2.48
C THR A 153 -13.99 -0.44 4.00
N PHE A 154 -13.00 0.10 4.72
CA PHE A 154 -12.93 -0.04 6.18
C PHE A 154 -14.04 0.74 6.90
N LEU A 155 -14.39 1.94 6.42
CA LEU A 155 -15.54 2.67 6.96
C LEU A 155 -16.86 1.95 6.67
N ALA A 156 -17.02 1.35 5.50
CA ALA A 156 -18.20 0.55 5.15
C ALA A 156 -18.33 -0.69 6.04
N ILE A 157 -17.23 -1.40 6.31
CA ILE A 157 -17.20 -2.54 7.24
C ILE A 157 -17.63 -2.10 8.64
N LEU A 158 -17.04 -1.01 9.16
CA LEU A 158 -17.37 -0.46 10.47
C LEU A 158 -18.85 -0.06 10.57
N LEU A 159 -19.32 0.78 9.65
CA LEU A 159 -20.69 1.28 9.65
C LEU A 159 -21.69 0.13 9.46
N GLY A 160 -21.37 -0.86 8.63
CA GLY A 160 -22.22 -2.04 8.42
C GLY A 160 -22.33 -2.89 9.69
N THR A 161 -21.23 -3.04 10.43
CA THR A 161 -21.19 -3.79 11.70
C THR A 161 -21.98 -3.07 12.79
N ILE A 162 -21.81 -1.74 12.92
CA ILE A 162 -22.59 -0.91 13.85
C ILE A 162 -24.09 -0.96 13.48
N SER A 163 -24.41 -0.81 12.20
CA SER A 163 -25.79 -0.89 11.71
C SER A 163 -26.41 -2.25 12.00
N ALA A 164 -25.67 -3.35 11.84
CA ALA A 164 -26.14 -4.69 12.18
C ALA A 164 -26.50 -4.81 13.67
N GLY A 165 -25.68 -4.26 14.57
CA GLY A 165 -25.96 -4.23 16.01
C GLY A 165 -27.22 -3.42 16.35
N ILE A 166 -27.37 -2.23 15.74
CA ILE A 166 -28.55 -1.39 15.92
C ILE A 166 -29.81 -2.07 15.37
N ILE A 167 -29.73 -2.75 14.23
CA ILE A 167 -30.84 -3.49 13.64
C ILE A 167 -31.24 -4.65 14.55
N ALA A 168 -30.26 -5.40 15.06
CA ALA A 168 -30.50 -6.56 15.91
C ALA A 168 -31.16 -6.22 17.25
N SER A 169 -31.02 -4.98 17.72
CA SER A 169 -31.62 -4.52 18.98
C SER A 169 -33.08 -4.01 18.85
N GLN A 170 -33.68 -4.01 17.65
CA GLN A 170 -35.04 -3.52 17.43
C GLN A 170 -36.10 -4.63 17.55
N GLU A 171 -37.32 -4.29 17.97
CA GLU A 171 -38.45 -5.26 18.09
C GLU A 171 -38.80 -5.97 16.77
N HIS A 172 -38.61 -5.30 15.63
CA HIS A 172 -38.87 -5.84 14.29
C HIS A 172 -37.58 -6.08 13.49
N ALA A 173 -36.50 -6.46 14.18
CA ALA A 173 -35.16 -6.62 13.62
C ALA A 173 -35.13 -7.39 12.28
N LYS A 174 -35.87 -8.50 12.17
CA LYS A 174 -35.89 -9.32 10.95
C LYS A 174 -36.43 -8.61 9.70
N TYR A 175 -37.45 -7.76 9.87
CA TYR A 175 -38.02 -6.98 8.77
C TYR A 175 -37.13 -5.80 8.40
N ILE A 176 -36.52 -5.16 9.40
CA ILE A 176 -35.57 -4.07 9.19
C ILE A 176 -34.33 -4.58 8.47
N ALA A 177 -33.78 -5.73 8.89
CA ALA A 177 -32.66 -6.41 8.24
C ALA A 177 -32.99 -6.74 6.77
N ALA A 178 -34.14 -7.36 6.52
CA ALA A 178 -34.62 -7.70 5.18
C ALA A 178 -34.75 -6.46 4.27
N GLY A 179 -35.35 -5.38 4.78
CA GLY A 179 -35.47 -4.11 4.05
C GLY A 179 -34.12 -3.45 3.77
N ALA A 180 -33.21 -3.44 4.75
CA ALA A 180 -31.89 -2.85 4.63
C ALA A 180 -31.07 -3.55 3.54
N VAL A 181 -30.96 -4.88 3.58
CA VAL A 181 -30.08 -5.60 2.66
C VAL A 181 -30.51 -5.49 1.20
N VAL A 182 -31.83 -5.44 0.95
CA VAL A 182 -32.37 -5.20 -0.39
C VAL A 182 -32.12 -3.76 -0.81
N THR A 183 -32.43 -2.78 0.05
CA THR A 183 -32.27 -1.35 -0.26
C THR A 183 -30.83 -1.01 -0.65
N PHE A 184 -29.84 -1.44 0.14
CA PHE A 184 -28.44 -1.13 -0.15
C PHE A 184 -27.90 -1.88 -1.37
N SER A 185 -28.38 -3.11 -1.65
CA SER A 185 -28.05 -3.82 -2.89
C SER A 185 -28.57 -3.09 -4.13
N VAL A 186 -29.81 -2.57 -4.09
CA VAL A 186 -30.43 -1.79 -5.17
C VAL A 186 -29.69 -0.47 -5.38
N LEU A 187 -29.39 0.27 -4.31
CA LEU A 187 -28.60 1.51 -4.40
C LEU A 187 -27.20 1.25 -4.99
N GLY A 188 -26.55 0.15 -4.60
CA GLY A 188 -25.28 -0.28 -5.16
C GLY A 188 -25.36 -0.57 -6.67
N TYR A 189 -26.43 -1.25 -7.12
CA TYR A 189 -26.66 -1.48 -8.55
C TYR A 189 -26.96 -0.18 -9.31
N LEU A 190 -27.82 0.69 -8.79
CA LEU A 190 -28.15 1.97 -9.42
C LEU A 190 -26.89 2.84 -9.59
N SER A 191 -26.02 2.87 -8.58
CA SER A 191 -24.72 3.54 -8.68
C SER A 191 -23.83 2.90 -9.76
N SER A 192 -23.81 1.57 -9.85
CA SER A 192 -22.98 0.84 -10.82
C SER A 192 -23.33 1.14 -12.29
N ARG A 193 -24.57 1.55 -12.57
CA ARG A 193 -25.00 1.96 -13.92
C ARG A 193 -24.34 3.24 -14.40
N SER A 194 -23.85 4.06 -13.48
CA SER A 194 -23.13 5.30 -13.80
C SER A 194 -21.62 5.10 -13.93
N ILE A 195 -21.11 3.87 -13.75
CA ILE A 195 -19.69 3.57 -13.99
C ILE A 195 -19.39 3.71 -15.49
N PRO A 196 -18.39 4.51 -15.88
CA PRO A 196 -18.05 4.69 -17.29
C PRO A 196 -17.61 3.39 -17.95
N TYR A 197 -17.82 3.33 -19.26
CA TYR A 197 -17.37 2.24 -20.12
C TYR A 197 -15.86 1.95 -19.96
N ALA A 198 -15.52 0.67 -19.86
CA ALA A 198 -14.17 0.17 -19.64
C ALA A 198 -13.93 -1.10 -20.48
N LYS A 199 -13.26 -0.91 -21.63
CA LYS A 199 -13.05 -1.93 -22.66
C LYS A 199 -12.50 -3.25 -22.09
N ALA A 200 -13.03 -4.35 -22.62
CA ALA A 200 -12.47 -5.70 -22.43
C ALA A 200 -11.00 -5.76 -22.87
N ILE A 201 -10.19 -6.49 -22.12
CA ILE A 201 -8.75 -6.63 -22.42
C ILE A 201 -8.53 -7.76 -23.43
N ALA A 202 -9.29 -8.85 -23.32
CA ALA A 202 -9.20 -10.03 -24.17
C ALA A 202 -10.61 -10.49 -24.63
N PRO A 203 -11.31 -9.72 -25.49
CA PRO A 203 -12.68 -10.05 -25.90
C PRO A 203 -12.78 -11.38 -26.67
N GLU A 204 -11.73 -11.73 -27.42
CA GLU A 204 -11.64 -12.98 -28.20
C GLU A 204 -11.38 -14.23 -27.34
N LEU A 205 -11.21 -14.09 -26.03
CA LEU A 205 -10.88 -15.21 -25.17
C LEU A 205 -12.04 -16.20 -25.07
N GLU A 206 -11.80 -17.47 -25.43
CA GLU A 206 -12.73 -18.55 -25.15
C GLU A 206 -12.72 -18.91 -23.66
N PHE A 207 -13.84 -18.68 -22.97
CA PHE A 207 -13.96 -19.08 -21.58
C PHE A 207 -14.40 -20.53 -21.48
N LYS A 208 -13.57 -21.37 -20.83
CA LYS A 208 -13.89 -22.75 -20.49
C LYS A 208 -13.86 -22.88 -18.98
N TRP A 209 -14.93 -23.40 -18.38
CA TRP A 209 -15.02 -23.59 -16.93
C TRP A 209 -14.05 -24.68 -16.48
N LYS A 210 -12.86 -24.28 -16.03
CA LYS A 210 -11.79 -25.18 -15.58
C LYS A 210 -11.10 -24.58 -14.34
N PRO A 211 -11.81 -24.47 -13.20
CA PRO A 211 -11.37 -23.69 -12.04
C PRO A 211 -10.00 -24.12 -11.50
N ILE A 212 -9.73 -25.42 -11.39
CA ILE A 212 -8.44 -25.93 -10.91
C ILE A 212 -7.29 -25.52 -11.85
N HIS A 213 -7.48 -25.67 -13.16
CA HIS A 213 -6.49 -25.27 -14.16
C HIS A 213 -6.30 -23.74 -14.17
N GLN A 214 -7.40 -22.98 -14.11
CA GLN A 214 -7.38 -21.51 -14.05
C GLN A 214 -6.65 -21.02 -12.80
N THR A 215 -6.90 -21.62 -11.63
CA THR A 215 -6.17 -21.29 -10.39
C THR A 215 -4.68 -21.56 -10.53
N LYS A 216 -4.27 -22.73 -11.04
CA LYS A 216 -2.84 -23.03 -11.29
C LYS A 216 -2.21 -22.03 -12.25
N HIS A 217 -2.90 -21.67 -13.33
CA HIS A 217 -2.44 -20.71 -14.33
C HIS A 217 -2.30 -19.30 -13.74
N THR A 218 -3.33 -18.81 -13.06
CA THR A 218 -3.35 -17.51 -12.39
C THR A 218 -2.24 -17.38 -11.34
N ILE A 219 -2.02 -18.41 -10.52
CA ILE A 219 -0.91 -18.43 -9.55
C ILE A 219 0.44 -18.42 -10.26
N ARG A 220 0.58 -19.15 -11.38
CA ARG A 220 1.81 -19.15 -12.17
C ARG A 220 2.13 -17.75 -12.72
N ILE A 221 1.13 -17.04 -13.25
CA ILE A 221 1.28 -15.66 -13.75
C ILE A 221 1.75 -14.73 -12.64
N ALA A 222 1.10 -14.79 -11.46
CA ALA A 222 1.50 -13.97 -10.32
C ALA A 222 2.95 -14.21 -9.88
N LYS A 223 3.46 -15.44 -10.04
CA LYS A 223 4.84 -15.81 -9.71
C LYS A 223 5.88 -15.47 -10.78
N LEU A 224 5.48 -15.04 -11.98
CA LEU A 224 6.41 -14.62 -13.05
C LEU A 224 7.20 -13.38 -12.63
N ASP A 225 6.53 -12.42 -11.99
CA ASP A 225 7.17 -11.24 -11.44
C ASP A 225 7.32 -11.40 -9.92
N LYS A 226 8.57 -11.59 -9.48
CA LYS A 226 8.91 -11.78 -8.07
C LYS A 226 8.46 -10.63 -7.18
N THR A 227 8.50 -9.38 -7.65
CA THR A 227 8.09 -8.23 -6.84
C THR A 227 6.57 -8.17 -6.72
N VAL A 228 5.84 -8.49 -7.78
CA VAL A 228 4.37 -8.61 -7.71
C VAL A 228 3.98 -9.72 -6.73
N PHE A 229 4.63 -10.88 -6.82
CA PHE A 229 4.37 -11.99 -5.91
C PHE A 229 4.66 -11.63 -4.45
N LEU A 230 5.78 -10.96 -4.16
CA LEU A 230 6.10 -10.48 -2.81
C LEU A 230 5.10 -9.44 -2.31
N ALA A 231 4.58 -8.58 -3.20
CA ALA A 231 3.54 -7.63 -2.85
C ALA A 231 2.22 -8.32 -2.49
N ILE A 232 1.84 -9.37 -3.24
CA ILE A 232 0.70 -10.23 -2.89
C ILE A 232 0.92 -10.86 -1.51
N MET A 233 2.09 -11.44 -1.24
CA MET A 233 2.38 -12.00 0.09
C MET A 233 2.27 -10.94 1.20
N GLY A 234 2.73 -9.71 0.94
CA GLY A 234 2.57 -8.60 1.88
C GLY A 234 1.10 -8.25 2.14
N ILE A 235 0.29 -8.13 1.09
CA ILE A 235 -1.16 -7.88 1.22
C ILE A 235 -1.83 -9.01 2.02
N SER A 236 -1.51 -10.26 1.69
CA SER A 236 -2.07 -11.42 2.39
C SER A 236 -1.63 -11.48 3.85
N TRP A 237 -0.40 -11.05 4.17
CA TRP A 237 0.07 -10.91 5.54
C TRP A 237 -0.70 -9.86 6.33
N PHE A 238 -1.05 -8.73 5.72
CA PHE A 238 -1.92 -7.74 6.34
C PHE A 238 -3.30 -8.32 6.67
N TRP A 239 -3.91 -9.08 5.75
CA TRP A 239 -5.19 -9.74 6.00
C TRP A 239 -5.12 -10.82 7.08
N PHE A 240 -4.00 -11.56 7.15
CA PHE A 240 -3.73 -12.50 8.25
C PHE A 240 -3.71 -11.78 9.61
N LEU A 241 -2.97 -10.68 9.72
CA LEU A 241 -2.91 -9.90 10.96
C LEU A 241 -4.29 -9.32 11.29
N GLY A 242 -4.95 -8.68 10.33
CA GLY A 242 -6.27 -8.09 10.50
C GLY A 242 -7.31 -9.10 10.95
N ALA A 243 -7.39 -10.26 10.31
CA ALA A 243 -8.30 -11.34 10.70
C ALA A 243 -7.97 -11.88 12.10
N SER A 244 -6.68 -12.04 12.44
CA SER A 244 -6.25 -12.47 13.77
C SER A 244 -6.68 -11.50 14.87
N TYR A 245 -6.51 -10.19 14.66
CA TYR A 245 -6.91 -9.16 15.63
C TYR A 245 -8.43 -9.04 15.73
N LEU A 246 -9.12 -8.83 14.61
CA LEU A 246 -10.56 -8.57 14.57
C LEU A 246 -11.39 -9.71 15.18
N THR A 247 -10.99 -10.97 14.93
CA THR A 247 -11.69 -12.14 15.47
C THR A 247 -11.60 -12.21 16.99
N GLN A 248 -10.54 -11.66 17.58
CA GLN A 248 -10.31 -11.73 19.02
C GLN A 248 -10.83 -10.52 19.79
N PHE A 249 -11.20 -9.41 19.15
CA PHE A 249 -11.68 -8.21 19.87
C PHE A 249 -12.87 -8.47 20.82
N PRO A 250 -13.89 -9.27 20.47
CA PRO A 250 -14.97 -9.60 21.40
C PRO A 250 -14.44 -10.31 22.65
N ASN A 251 -13.68 -11.39 22.47
CA ASN A 251 -13.14 -12.19 23.58
C ASN A 251 -12.09 -11.41 24.39
N TYR A 252 -11.28 -10.58 23.74
CA TYR A 252 -10.31 -9.69 24.38
C TYR A 252 -11.03 -8.70 25.31
N THR A 253 -12.15 -8.15 24.85
CA THR A 253 -12.96 -7.22 25.66
C THR A 253 -13.59 -7.92 26.85
N HIS A 254 -14.17 -9.10 26.65
CA HIS A 254 -14.79 -9.92 27.68
C HIS A 254 -13.78 -10.36 28.75
N LEU A 255 -12.60 -10.83 28.35
CA LEU A 255 -11.63 -11.44 29.28
C LEU A 255 -10.65 -10.46 29.91
N HIS A 256 -10.35 -9.33 29.26
CA HIS A 256 -9.24 -8.46 29.68
C HIS A 256 -9.59 -6.98 29.84
N LEU A 257 -10.73 -6.51 29.31
CA LEU A 257 -11.08 -5.09 29.37
C LEU A 257 -12.24 -4.81 30.31
N ASN A 258 -13.49 -5.00 29.90
CA ASN A 258 -14.66 -4.47 30.61
C ASN A 258 -15.97 -5.19 30.23
N ASP A 259 -15.88 -6.33 29.56
CA ASP A 259 -17.04 -7.14 29.11
C ASP A 259 -18.27 -6.35 28.62
N ASN A 260 -18.02 -5.39 27.73
CA ASN A 260 -19.04 -4.46 27.25
C ASN A 260 -19.05 -4.37 25.73
N ALA A 261 -20.23 -4.54 25.11
CA ALA A 261 -20.42 -4.44 23.67
C ALA A 261 -20.03 -3.07 23.09
N ILE A 262 -20.17 -2.00 23.87
CA ILE A 262 -19.72 -0.66 23.50
C ILE A 262 -18.20 -0.65 23.32
N THR A 263 -17.46 -1.28 24.24
CA THR A 263 -16.00 -1.36 24.17
C THR A 263 -15.55 -2.13 22.92
N VAL A 264 -16.20 -3.25 22.58
CA VAL A 264 -15.92 -3.98 21.32
C VAL A 264 -16.10 -3.07 20.11
N THR A 265 -17.19 -2.29 20.10
CA THR A 265 -17.50 -1.33 19.03
C THR A 265 -16.44 -0.22 18.94
N VAL A 266 -15.98 0.29 20.09
CA VAL A 266 -14.89 1.29 20.16
C VAL A 266 -13.59 0.72 19.59
N LEU A 267 -13.22 -0.54 19.93
CA LEU A 267 -12.02 -1.17 19.37
C LEU A 267 -12.11 -1.30 17.85
N LEU A 268 -13.23 -1.81 17.33
CA LEU A 268 -13.47 -1.94 15.89
C LEU A 268 -13.44 -0.58 15.18
N ALA A 269 -14.01 0.46 15.81
CA ALA A 269 -14.03 1.82 15.29
C ALA A 269 -12.63 2.41 15.22
N LEU A 270 -11.86 2.36 16.31
CA LEU A 270 -10.50 2.88 16.36
C LEU A 270 -9.59 2.20 15.35
N PHE A 271 -9.68 0.88 15.22
CA PHE A 271 -8.90 0.14 14.23
C PHE A 271 -9.26 0.53 12.79
N SER A 272 -10.55 0.58 12.47
CA SER A 272 -11.04 0.90 11.10
C SER A 272 -10.79 2.36 10.71
N ILE A 273 -11.05 3.30 11.62
CA ILE A 273 -10.75 4.73 11.44
C ILE A 273 -9.24 4.93 11.35
N GLY A 274 -8.45 4.21 12.16
CA GLY A 274 -7.00 4.20 12.07
C GLY A 274 -6.53 3.82 10.67
N ILE A 275 -7.03 2.72 10.10
CA ILE A 275 -6.69 2.29 8.73
C ILE A 275 -7.10 3.33 7.69
N ALA A 276 -8.28 3.94 7.85
CA ALA A 276 -8.74 5.01 6.97
C ALA A 276 -7.79 6.22 6.99
N ILE A 277 -7.39 6.68 8.18
CA ILE A 277 -6.45 7.80 8.35
C ILE A 277 -5.07 7.43 7.82
N GLY A 278 -4.58 6.23 8.10
CA GLY A 278 -3.31 5.72 7.57
C GLY A 278 -3.28 5.64 6.05
N SER A 279 -4.39 5.24 5.44
CA SER A 279 -4.55 5.17 3.98
C SER A 279 -4.48 6.57 3.35
N LEU A 280 -5.16 7.55 3.94
CA LEU A 280 -5.11 8.95 3.51
C LEU A 280 -3.72 9.57 3.75
N ALA A 281 -3.09 9.26 4.88
CA ALA A 281 -1.73 9.70 5.20
C ALA A 281 -0.73 9.13 4.20
N CYS A 282 -0.89 7.88 3.75
CA CYS A 282 -0.05 7.27 2.72
C CYS A 282 -0.06 8.11 1.44
N ASP A 283 -1.23 8.56 0.98
CA ASP A 283 -1.31 9.38 -0.23
C ASP A 283 -0.54 10.71 -0.07
N VAL A 284 -0.70 11.38 1.07
CA VAL A 284 0.00 12.64 1.36
C VAL A 284 1.52 12.43 1.45
N LEU A 285 1.97 11.41 2.19
CA LEU A 285 3.39 11.11 2.38
C LEU A 285 4.06 10.66 1.08
N SER A 286 3.30 10.02 0.20
CA SER A 286 3.77 9.54 -1.09
C SER A 286 3.88 10.63 -2.16
N LYS A 287 3.42 11.86 -1.87
CA LYS A 287 3.30 12.96 -2.84
C LYS A 287 2.56 12.53 -4.12
N HIS A 288 1.54 11.67 -3.97
CA HIS A 288 0.75 11.13 -5.09
C HIS A 288 1.55 10.28 -6.09
N ARG A 289 2.63 9.62 -5.65
CA ARG A 289 3.43 8.69 -6.46
C ARG A 289 3.62 7.37 -5.72
N VAL A 290 3.93 6.29 -6.42
CA VAL A 290 4.16 4.99 -5.76
C VAL A 290 5.49 5.01 -5.03
N GLU A 291 5.46 5.38 -3.75
CA GLU A 291 6.63 5.39 -2.89
C GLU A 291 6.62 4.18 -1.95
N LEU A 292 7.25 3.10 -2.41
CA LEU A 292 7.38 1.85 -1.65
C LEU A 292 8.24 2.01 -0.37
N GLY A 293 8.93 3.15 -0.22
CA GLY A 293 9.60 3.54 1.01
C GLY A 293 8.65 3.77 2.20
N ILE A 294 7.34 3.86 2.01
CA ILE A 294 6.38 4.01 3.13
C ILE A 294 6.11 2.65 3.81
N ILE A 295 6.22 1.53 3.08
CA ILE A 295 5.88 0.19 3.58
C ILE A 295 6.65 -0.16 4.87
N PRO A 296 7.97 0.09 4.97
CA PRO A 296 8.70 -0.18 6.21
C PRO A 296 8.18 0.57 7.43
N LEU A 297 7.69 1.81 7.24
CA LEU A 297 7.07 2.58 8.32
C LEU A 297 5.83 1.89 8.87
N GLY A 298 4.92 1.48 7.98
CA GLY A 298 3.71 0.75 8.36
C GLY A 298 4.03 -0.57 9.04
N CYS A 299 5.03 -1.30 8.53
CA CYS A 299 5.42 -2.59 9.11
C CYS A 299 6.04 -2.47 10.51
N LEU A 300 6.90 -1.46 10.73
CA LEU A 300 7.44 -1.15 12.06
C LEU A 300 6.35 -0.73 13.03
N GLY A 301 5.40 0.10 12.58
CA GLY A 301 4.25 0.50 13.39
C GLY A 301 3.39 -0.71 13.79
N LEU A 302 3.11 -1.63 12.87
CA LEU A 302 2.37 -2.86 13.16
C LEU A 302 3.04 -3.71 14.26
N THR A 303 4.37 -3.79 14.26
CA THR A 303 5.13 -4.46 15.33
C THR A 303 5.05 -3.69 16.64
N ILE A 304 5.39 -2.40 16.64
CA ILE A 304 5.55 -1.60 17.87
C ILE A 304 4.20 -1.50 18.61
N PHE A 305 3.15 -1.11 17.89
CA PHE A 305 1.83 -0.95 18.49
C PHE A 305 1.19 -2.29 18.85
N GLY A 306 1.51 -3.38 18.14
CA GLY A 306 1.07 -4.72 18.51
C GLY A 306 1.74 -5.25 19.79
N ILE A 307 3.04 -5.02 19.97
CA ILE A 307 3.73 -5.32 21.25
C ILE A 307 3.19 -4.44 22.37
N ASN A 308 2.96 -3.16 22.10
CA ASN A 308 2.43 -2.25 23.10
C ASN A 308 0.99 -2.61 23.52
N LEU A 309 0.18 -3.25 22.66
CA LEU A 309 -1.12 -3.77 23.09
C LEU A 309 -0.97 -4.82 24.20
N TYR A 310 0.02 -5.72 24.10
CA TYR A 310 0.34 -6.65 25.18
C TYR A 310 0.73 -5.90 26.47
N LEU A 311 1.63 -4.92 26.36
CA LEU A 311 2.12 -4.16 27.51
C LEU A 311 1.07 -3.24 28.14
N SER A 312 0.09 -2.81 27.35
CA SER A 312 -0.96 -1.87 27.76
C SER A 312 -2.23 -2.55 28.23
N THR A 313 -2.33 -3.88 28.10
CA THR A 313 -3.51 -4.61 28.55
C THR A 313 -3.57 -4.57 30.09
N PRO A 314 -4.69 -4.14 30.69
CA PRO A 314 -4.86 -4.18 32.14
C PRO A 314 -4.71 -5.60 32.70
N ASN A 315 -4.12 -5.72 33.89
CA ASN A 315 -3.97 -7.02 34.55
C ASN A 315 -5.32 -7.63 34.99
N ASN A 316 -6.29 -6.78 35.30
CA ASN A 316 -7.65 -7.15 35.67
C ASN A 316 -8.65 -6.37 34.81
N PRO A 317 -9.79 -6.98 34.43
CA PRO A 317 -10.90 -6.25 33.82
C PRO A 317 -11.33 -5.08 34.70
N VAL A 318 -11.56 -3.94 34.06
CA VAL A 318 -12.00 -2.68 34.67
C VAL A 318 -13.49 -2.55 34.43
N ASP A 319 -14.29 -2.56 35.49
CA ASP A 319 -15.75 -2.41 35.40
C ASP A 319 -16.13 -0.93 35.25
N ILE A 320 -16.39 -0.50 34.01
CA ILE A 320 -16.73 0.89 33.65
C ILE A 320 -17.96 0.91 32.77
N THR A 321 -18.98 1.65 33.18
CA THR A 321 -20.18 1.83 32.36
C THR A 321 -20.27 3.25 31.79
N GLY A 322 -20.87 3.36 30.61
CA GLY A 322 -21.06 4.63 29.91
C GLY A 322 -19.96 4.95 28.89
N PHE A 323 -20.38 5.33 27.69
CA PHE A 323 -19.50 5.57 26.54
C PHE A 323 -18.36 6.56 26.84
N MET A 324 -18.68 7.70 27.45
CA MET A 324 -17.68 8.74 27.76
C MET A 324 -16.67 8.28 28.82
N ASN A 325 -17.12 7.51 29.82
CA ASN A 325 -16.25 6.99 30.88
C ASN A 325 -15.31 5.92 30.33
N ILE A 326 -15.80 5.05 29.44
CA ILE A 326 -14.99 4.05 28.74
C ILE A 326 -13.91 4.76 27.92
N LEU A 327 -14.29 5.76 27.11
CA LEU A 327 -13.37 6.45 26.19
C LEU A 327 -12.25 7.22 26.93
N LEU A 328 -12.55 7.77 28.09
CA LEU A 328 -11.63 8.58 28.89
C LEU A 328 -10.97 7.81 30.05
N SER A 329 -11.22 6.49 30.17
CA SER A 329 -10.61 5.66 31.20
C SER A 329 -9.08 5.66 31.07
N PRO A 330 -8.33 6.06 32.13
CA PRO A 330 -6.87 6.03 32.12
C PRO A 330 -6.29 4.63 31.86
N GLU A 331 -6.99 3.58 32.27
CA GLU A 331 -6.57 2.18 32.12
C GLU A 331 -6.75 1.69 30.67
N LEU A 332 -7.82 2.10 29.99
CA LEU A 332 -8.13 1.66 28.62
C LEU A 332 -7.53 2.57 27.55
N LEU A 333 -7.24 3.83 27.88
CA LEU A 333 -6.72 4.81 26.92
C LEU A 333 -5.42 4.35 26.22
N PRO A 334 -4.43 3.72 26.91
CA PRO A 334 -3.25 3.17 26.23
C PRO A 334 -3.61 2.08 25.21
N VAL A 335 -4.55 1.20 25.52
CA VAL A 335 -5.04 0.17 24.57
C VAL A 335 -5.65 0.83 23.34
N PHE A 336 -6.50 1.84 23.53
CA PHE A 336 -7.15 2.58 22.46
C PHE A 336 -6.16 3.33 21.56
N ILE A 337 -5.18 4.00 22.16
CA ILE A 337 -4.12 4.70 21.43
C ILE A 337 -3.32 3.71 20.59
N ASN A 338 -2.85 2.60 21.19
CA ASN A 338 -2.07 1.61 20.46
C ASN A 338 -2.88 0.97 19.34
N LEU A 339 -4.16 0.65 19.56
CA LEU A 339 -5.01 0.08 18.52
C LEU A 339 -5.27 1.07 17.36
N PHE A 340 -5.48 2.34 17.68
CA PHE A 340 -5.65 3.39 16.67
C PHE A 340 -4.40 3.53 15.78
N PHE A 341 -3.22 3.58 16.40
CA PHE A 341 -1.95 3.65 15.66
C PHE A 341 -1.57 2.34 14.97
N LEU A 342 -1.98 1.18 15.50
CA LEU A 342 -1.91 -0.10 14.78
C LEU A 342 -2.71 -0.03 13.48
N GLY A 343 -3.93 0.53 13.53
CA GLY A 343 -4.75 0.78 12.35
C GLY A 343 -4.07 1.72 11.34
N ILE A 344 -3.55 2.88 11.80
CA ILE A 344 -2.81 3.82 10.94
C ILE A 344 -1.64 3.13 10.23
N SER A 345 -0.90 2.32 10.97
CA SER A 345 0.24 1.56 10.44
C SER A 345 -0.20 0.56 9.36
N GLY A 346 -1.37 -0.07 9.54
CA GLY A 346 -2.01 -0.91 8.55
C GLY A 346 -2.34 -0.18 7.24
N GLY A 347 -2.94 1.02 7.33
CA GLY A 347 -3.23 1.86 6.16
C GLY A 347 -1.98 2.27 5.37
N LEU A 348 -0.91 2.67 6.07
CA LEU A 348 0.39 3.00 5.47
C LEU A 348 1.05 1.79 4.78
N TYR A 349 0.78 0.59 5.28
CA TYR A 349 1.32 -0.66 4.75
C TYR A 349 0.58 -1.14 3.49
N ILE A 350 -0.76 -1.10 3.52
CA ILE A 350 -1.59 -1.79 2.51
C ILE A 350 -1.74 -1.03 1.18
N VAL A 351 -1.86 0.31 1.23
CA VAL A 351 -2.13 1.15 0.04
C VAL A 351 -1.01 1.08 -1.02
N PRO A 352 0.29 1.19 -0.66
CA PRO A 352 1.37 1.08 -1.65
C PRO A 352 1.42 -0.28 -2.32
N LEU A 353 1.13 -1.36 -1.57
CA LEU A 353 1.16 -2.72 -2.08
C LEU A 353 0.04 -2.97 -3.11
N TYR A 354 -1.18 -2.51 -2.85
CA TYR A 354 -2.25 -2.59 -3.83
C TYR A 354 -1.95 -1.79 -5.09
N THR A 355 -1.38 -0.59 -4.92
CA THR A 355 -0.99 0.23 -6.07
C THR A 355 0.09 -0.46 -6.90
N LEU A 356 1.05 -1.13 -6.25
CA LEU A 356 2.12 -1.88 -6.90
C LEU A 356 1.59 -3.05 -7.74
N ILE A 357 0.70 -3.88 -7.20
CA ILE A 357 0.13 -5.03 -7.95
C ILE A 357 -0.82 -4.59 -9.07
N GLN A 358 -1.27 -3.34 -9.07
CA GLN A 358 -2.08 -2.77 -10.14
C GLN A 358 -1.23 -2.13 -11.25
N GLN A 359 -0.18 -1.39 -10.89
CA GLN A 359 0.62 -0.64 -11.86
C GLN A 359 1.65 -1.50 -12.58
N ARG A 360 2.31 -2.40 -11.84
CA ARG A 360 3.47 -3.13 -12.37
C ARG A 360 3.12 -4.18 -13.42
N PRO A 361 2.04 -4.95 -13.29
CA PRO A 361 1.71 -5.95 -14.29
C PRO A 361 1.25 -5.33 -15.60
N LYS A 362 1.50 -6.05 -16.70
CA LYS A 362 0.89 -5.76 -18.00
C LYS A 362 -0.65 -5.78 -17.87
N PRO A 363 -1.38 -4.94 -18.61
CA PRO A 363 -2.84 -4.89 -18.56
C PRO A 363 -3.50 -6.28 -18.69
N GLU A 364 -2.99 -7.11 -19.59
CA GLU A 364 -3.42 -8.50 -19.88
C GLU A 364 -3.41 -9.45 -18.68
N HIS A 365 -2.57 -9.19 -17.68
CA HIS A 365 -2.42 -10.07 -16.52
C HIS A 365 -2.98 -9.45 -15.24
N ARG A 366 -3.47 -8.20 -15.29
CA ARG A 366 -3.83 -7.44 -14.09
C ARG A 366 -4.99 -8.09 -13.34
N SER A 367 -6.09 -8.44 -14.01
CA SER A 367 -7.25 -9.06 -13.36
C SER A 367 -6.90 -10.43 -12.78
N GLN A 368 -6.06 -11.20 -13.47
CA GLN A 368 -5.54 -12.48 -12.98
C GLN A 368 -4.64 -12.30 -11.75
N ILE A 369 -3.80 -11.26 -11.70
CA ILE A 369 -2.96 -10.98 -10.53
C ILE A 369 -3.80 -10.57 -9.31
N ILE A 370 -4.85 -9.77 -9.50
CA ILE A 370 -5.81 -9.49 -8.43
C ILE A 370 -6.54 -10.76 -7.99
N ALA A 371 -6.92 -11.64 -8.92
CA ALA A 371 -7.50 -12.93 -8.59
C ALA A 371 -6.55 -13.82 -7.77
N ALA A 372 -5.27 -13.87 -8.13
CA ALA A 372 -4.25 -14.57 -7.34
C ALA A 372 -4.13 -13.96 -5.94
N ASN A 373 -4.15 -12.62 -5.84
CA ASN A 373 -4.14 -11.90 -4.57
C ASN A 373 -5.30 -12.32 -3.67
N ASN A 374 -6.52 -12.37 -4.20
CA ASN A 374 -7.69 -12.79 -3.43
C ASN A 374 -7.59 -14.23 -2.92
N ILE A 375 -7.03 -15.14 -3.71
CA ILE A 375 -6.81 -16.55 -3.31
C ILE A 375 -5.82 -16.61 -2.14
N TYR A 376 -4.71 -15.89 -2.23
CA TYR A 376 -3.72 -15.86 -1.14
C TYR A 376 -4.25 -15.16 0.11
N ASN A 377 -5.03 -14.09 -0.04
CA ASN A 377 -5.69 -13.43 1.09
C ASN A 377 -6.65 -14.39 1.80
N ALA A 378 -7.49 -15.10 1.05
CA ALA A 378 -8.41 -16.10 1.61
C ALA A 378 -7.65 -17.21 2.36
N LEU A 379 -6.58 -17.73 1.77
CA LEU A 379 -5.72 -18.72 2.41
C LEU A 379 -5.14 -18.21 3.73
N PHE A 380 -4.59 -16.99 3.73
CA PHE A 380 -3.97 -16.38 4.91
C PHE A 380 -5.00 -16.10 6.01
N MET A 381 -6.20 -15.63 5.68
CA MET A 381 -7.28 -15.45 6.66
C MET A 381 -7.69 -16.78 7.31
N VAL A 382 -7.79 -17.86 6.54
CA VAL A 382 -8.06 -19.20 7.10
C VAL A 382 -6.89 -19.67 7.96
N THR A 383 -5.64 -19.48 7.52
CA THR A 383 -4.44 -19.81 8.32
C THR A 383 -4.40 -19.02 9.63
N SER A 384 -4.83 -17.75 9.67
CA SER A 384 -4.92 -17.00 10.93
C SER A 384 -5.96 -17.57 11.87
N ALA A 385 -7.11 -18.03 11.38
CA ALA A 385 -8.12 -18.67 12.20
C ALA A 385 -7.58 -19.98 12.81
N VAL A 386 -6.90 -20.81 12.01
CA VAL A 386 -6.25 -22.04 12.49
C VAL A 386 -5.17 -21.71 13.53
N LEU A 387 -4.31 -20.71 13.28
CA LEU A 387 -3.30 -20.31 14.25
C LEU A 387 -3.93 -19.81 15.56
N GLY A 388 -5.01 -19.03 15.48
CA GLY A 388 -5.75 -18.58 16.65
C GLY A 388 -6.28 -19.75 17.48
N ILE A 389 -6.88 -20.76 16.85
CA ILE A 389 -7.36 -21.98 17.54
C ILE A 389 -6.19 -22.72 18.21
N VAL A 390 -5.09 -22.94 17.50
CA VAL A 390 -3.93 -23.64 18.05
C VAL A 390 -3.33 -22.87 19.23
N CYS A 391 -3.09 -21.57 19.08
CA CYS A 391 -2.47 -20.76 20.13
C CYS A 391 -3.35 -20.57 21.35
N LEU A 392 -4.65 -20.31 21.18
CA LEU A 392 -5.55 -19.96 22.28
C LEU A 392 -6.22 -21.18 22.93
N SER A 393 -6.48 -22.26 22.17
CA SER A 393 -7.20 -23.44 22.68
C SER A 393 -6.32 -24.66 22.94
N ILE A 394 -5.17 -24.80 22.26
CA ILE A 394 -4.28 -25.96 22.43
C ILE A 394 -3.04 -25.60 23.25
N ILE A 395 -2.40 -24.46 22.92
CA ILE A 395 -1.23 -23.94 23.65
C ILE A 395 -1.66 -23.12 24.88
N GLU A 396 -2.94 -22.74 24.95
CA GLU A 396 -3.54 -21.97 26.06
C GLU A 396 -2.85 -20.61 26.31
N LEU A 397 -2.36 -19.96 25.25
CA LEU A 397 -1.86 -18.60 25.34
C LEU A 397 -3.00 -17.63 25.64
N SER A 398 -2.73 -16.61 26.46
CA SER A 398 -3.67 -15.51 26.62
C SER A 398 -3.78 -14.66 25.35
N ILE A 399 -4.90 -13.97 25.14
CA ILE A 399 -5.10 -13.12 23.95
C ILE A 399 -4.00 -12.03 23.83
N PRO A 400 -3.58 -11.35 24.91
CA PRO A 400 -2.43 -10.44 24.86
C PRO A 400 -1.14 -11.11 24.41
N GLN A 401 -0.84 -12.33 24.89
CA GLN A 401 0.33 -13.09 24.48
C GLN A 401 0.25 -13.48 23.00
N PHE A 402 -0.94 -13.82 22.51
CA PHE A 402 -1.18 -14.06 21.09
C PHE A 402 -0.92 -12.81 20.24
N PHE A 403 -1.35 -11.62 20.68
CA PHE A 403 -1.03 -10.35 20.01
C PHE A 403 0.47 -10.05 20.00
N ALA A 404 1.18 -10.33 21.10
CA ALA A 404 2.64 -10.23 21.15
C ALA A 404 3.32 -11.19 20.16
N LEU A 405 2.85 -12.45 20.08
CA LEU A 405 3.35 -13.44 19.12
C LEU A 405 3.15 -12.95 17.68
N LEU A 406 1.96 -12.46 17.33
CA LEU A 406 1.69 -11.89 16.00
C LEU A 406 2.67 -10.76 15.64
N SER A 407 3.02 -9.93 16.63
CA SER A 407 3.94 -8.81 16.46
C SER A 407 5.39 -9.26 16.28
N ILE A 408 5.80 -10.31 16.98
CA ILE A 408 7.11 -10.96 16.79
C ILE A 408 7.19 -11.58 15.39
N VAL A 409 6.17 -12.34 14.99
CA VAL A 409 6.13 -12.94 13.65
C VAL A 409 6.10 -11.85 12.57
N ASN A 410 5.35 -10.75 12.77
CA ASN A 410 5.37 -9.60 11.87
C ASN A 410 6.78 -9.02 11.72
N SER A 411 7.54 -8.93 12.80
CA SER A 411 8.93 -8.46 12.77
C SER A 411 9.83 -9.38 11.95
N LEU A 412 9.66 -10.70 12.08
CA LEU A 412 10.41 -11.67 11.29
C LEU A 412 10.05 -11.59 9.80
N VAL A 413 8.77 -11.46 9.47
CA VAL A 413 8.29 -11.27 8.10
C VAL A 413 8.82 -9.95 7.52
N ALA A 414 8.81 -8.88 8.32
CA ALA A 414 9.37 -7.57 7.95
C ALA A 414 10.85 -7.71 7.56
N LEU A 415 11.66 -8.30 8.44
CA LEU A 415 13.08 -8.54 8.21
C LEU A 415 13.31 -9.37 6.95
N PHE A 416 12.52 -10.42 6.73
CA PHE A 416 12.60 -11.23 5.52
C PHE A 416 12.30 -10.42 4.25
N LEU A 417 11.21 -9.65 4.24
CA LEU A 417 10.81 -8.84 3.08
C LEU A 417 11.84 -7.73 2.80
N PHE A 418 12.34 -7.08 3.84
CA PHE A 418 13.35 -6.02 3.76
C PHE A 418 14.69 -6.53 3.22
N ASN A 419 15.09 -7.73 3.63
CA ASN A 419 16.30 -8.37 3.10
C ASN A 419 16.17 -8.74 1.61
N LYS A 420 14.95 -9.07 1.15
CA LYS A 420 14.70 -9.41 -0.26
C LYS A 420 14.52 -8.20 -1.16
N VAL A 421 14.11 -7.05 -0.61
CA VAL A 421 13.91 -5.81 -1.39
C VAL A 421 14.57 -4.60 -0.73
N PRO A 422 15.92 -4.62 -0.62
CA PRO A 422 16.71 -3.62 0.10
C PRO A 422 16.56 -2.18 -0.40
N VAL A 423 16.20 -1.99 -1.68
CA VAL A 423 15.97 -0.66 -2.26
C VAL A 423 14.89 0.09 -1.49
N HIS A 424 13.82 -0.59 -1.08
CA HIS A 424 12.70 0.07 -0.41
C HIS A 424 13.05 0.50 1.01
N VAL A 425 13.87 -0.29 1.71
CA VAL A 425 14.42 0.07 3.02
C VAL A 425 15.32 1.29 2.91
N ILE A 426 16.18 1.32 1.88
CA ILE A 426 17.08 2.45 1.69
C ILE A 426 16.28 3.69 1.29
N ARG A 427 15.31 3.58 0.37
CA ARG A 427 14.38 4.68 0.07
C ARG A 427 13.65 5.17 1.32
N PHE A 428 13.21 4.29 2.21
CA PHE A 428 12.60 4.66 3.48
C PHE A 428 13.56 5.44 4.39
N LEU A 429 14.78 4.93 4.59
CA LEU A 429 15.79 5.62 5.41
C LEU A 429 16.15 6.99 4.81
N LEU A 430 16.29 7.07 3.49
CA LEU A 430 16.48 8.32 2.78
C LEU A 430 15.29 9.25 2.93
N TRP A 431 14.07 8.73 2.83
CA TRP A 431 12.85 9.50 3.04
C TRP A 431 12.81 10.07 4.47
N ILE A 432 13.10 9.25 5.50
CA ILE A 432 13.22 9.73 6.88
C ILE A 432 14.26 10.84 6.96
N ILE A 433 15.50 10.58 6.53
CA ILE A 433 16.59 11.56 6.62
C ILE A 433 16.21 12.86 5.89
N THR A 434 15.66 12.75 4.69
CA THR A 434 15.29 13.91 3.86
C THR A 434 14.06 14.67 4.35
N HIS A 435 13.28 14.14 5.30
CA HIS A 435 12.11 14.82 5.88
C HIS A 435 12.30 15.22 7.34
N THR A 436 13.09 14.48 8.13
CA THR A 436 13.37 14.79 9.55
C THR A 436 14.61 15.67 9.72
N LEU A 437 15.65 15.47 8.91
CA LEU A 437 16.91 16.23 8.99
C LEU A 437 17.01 17.33 7.93
N TYR A 438 16.35 17.15 6.79
CA TYR A 438 16.35 18.12 5.69
C TYR A 438 14.94 18.57 5.35
N ARG A 439 14.76 19.84 4.99
CA ARG A 439 13.53 20.29 4.32
C ARG A 439 13.86 20.47 2.85
N VAL A 440 13.85 19.36 2.10
CA VAL A 440 14.20 19.38 0.67
C VAL A 440 13.04 19.99 -0.12
N LYS A 441 13.26 21.16 -0.72
CA LYS A 441 12.37 21.75 -1.71
C LYS A 441 12.82 21.35 -3.11
N HIS A 442 11.87 20.88 -3.91
CA HIS A 442 12.12 20.58 -5.31
C HIS A 442 11.57 21.72 -6.17
N LYS A 443 12.37 22.19 -7.14
CA LYS A 443 11.95 23.18 -8.12
C LYS A 443 12.20 22.63 -9.53
N GLU A 444 11.23 22.83 -10.41
CA GLU A 444 11.37 22.59 -11.86
C GLU A 444 11.74 21.14 -12.25
N LEU A 445 11.40 20.13 -11.42
CA LEU A 445 11.66 18.71 -11.73
C LEU A 445 10.85 18.18 -12.92
N GLN A 446 9.87 18.94 -13.41
CA GLN A 446 9.09 18.65 -14.62
C GLN A 446 9.94 18.58 -15.90
N HIS A 447 11.15 19.14 -15.88
CA HIS A 447 12.12 19.02 -16.97
C HIS A 447 12.79 17.65 -17.06
N LEU A 448 12.63 16.77 -16.07
CA LEU A 448 13.19 15.42 -16.11
C LEU A 448 12.35 14.53 -17.05
N PRO A 449 12.97 13.80 -17.99
CA PRO A 449 12.25 13.00 -18.96
C PRO A 449 11.59 11.77 -18.31
N GLU A 450 10.30 11.59 -18.59
CA GLU A 450 9.53 10.42 -18.14
C GLU A 450 9.96 9.14 -18.88
N GLU A 451 10.41 9.25 -20.13
CA GLU A 451 10.85 8.15 -20.98
C GLU A 451 12.15 8.50 -21.73
N GLY A 452 12.89 7.49 -22.18
CA GLY A 452 14.15 7.66 -22.90
C GLY A 452 15.36 7.96 -22.00
N GLY A 453 16.56 7.84 -22.57
CA GLY A 453 17.83 8.05 -21.88
C GLY A 453 18.17 9.53 -21.74
N ALA A 454 18.77 9.90 -20.61
CA ALA A 454 19.15 11.28 -20.35
C ALA A 454 20.38 11.39 -19.45
N LEU A 455 21.20 12.41 -19.69
CA LEU A 455 22.38 12.70 -18.89
C LEU A 455 22.09 13.85 -17.92
N LEU A 456 22.14 13.58 -16.62
CA LEU A 456 22.01 14.60 -15.58
C LEU A 456 23.39 15.09 -15.14
N VAL A 457 23.52 16.41 -14.99
CA VAL A 457 24.79 17.05 -14.61
C VAL A 457 24.54 17.95 -13.41
N CYS A 458 25.25 17.72 -12.29
CA CYS A 458 25.04 18.48 -11.06
C CYS A 458 26.36 18.83 -10.37
N ASN A 459 26.32 19.86 -9.52
CA ASN A 459 27.40 20.19 -8.61
C ASN A 459 27.53 19.18 -7.46
N HIS A 460 28.73 19.03 -6.91
CA HIS A 460 29.05 18.02 -5.89
C HIS A 460 29.52 18.64 -4.56
N ILE A 461 28.61 18.69 -3.58
CA ILE A 461 28.79 19.32 -2.28
C ILE A 461 29.04 18.29 -1.16
N THR A 462 28.29 17.20 -1.11
CA THR A 462 28.34 16.23 -0.01
C THR A 462 28.28 14.79 -0.51
N TYR A 463 28.72 13.84 0.34
CA TYR A 463 28.51 12.40 0.07
C TYR A 463 27.02 12.01 0.00
N MET A 464 26.12 12.88 0.49
CA MET A 464 24.67 12.64 0.49
C MET A 464 23.98 13.07 -0.82
N ASP A 465 24.71 13.74 -1.73
CA ASP A 465 24.14 14.31 -2.95
C ASP A 465 23.45 13.26 -3.81
N ALA A 466 24.12 12.12 -4.05
CA ALA A 466 23.57 11.03 -4.83
C ALA A 466 22.27 10.48 -4.21
N PHE A 467 22.18 10.44 -2.88
CA PHE A 467 21.00 9.98 -2.17
C PHE A 467 19.84 10.98 -2.26
N ILE A 468 20.11 12.28 -2.09
CA ILE A 468 19.11 13.35 -2.21
C ILE A 468 18.57 13.40 -3.64
N LEU A 469 19.45 13.32 -4.65
CA LEU A 469 19.08 13.33 -6.06
C LEU A 469 18.29 12.07 -6.45
N SER A 470 18.65 10.90 -5.90
CA SER A 470 17.89 9.66 -6.08
C SER A 470 16.46 9.76 -5.52
N GLY A 471 16.28 10.44 -4.39
CA GLY A 471 14.95 10.68 -3.81
C GLY A 471 14.15 11.78 -4.52
N ALA A 472 14.84 12.73 -5.19
CA ALA A 472 14.19 13.80 -5.94
C ALA A 472 13.74 13.34 -7.33
N CYS A 473 14.47 12.43 -7.98
CA CYS A 473 14.15 12.01 -9.34
C CYS A 473 13.06 10.92 -9.37
N PRO A 474 12.10 10.99 -10.30
CA PRO A 474 11.03 10.00 -10.44
C PRO A 474 11.54 8.63 -10.90
N ARG A 475 12.68 8.62 -11.61
CA ARG A 475 13.27 7.42 -12.24
C ARG A 475 14.58 7.04 -11.54
N PRO A 476 14.95 5.75 -11.49
CA PRO A 476 16.25 5.33 -10.97
C PRO A 476 17.39 6.00 -11.75
N ILE A 477 18.38 6.51 -11.02
CA ILE A 477 19.56 7.16 -11.59
C ILE A 477 20.76 6.23 -11.45
N ARG A 478 21.52 6.04 -12.53
CA ARG A 478 22.86 5.45 -12.48
C ARG A 478 23.90 6.53 -12.28
N PHE A 479 24.51 6.54 -11.10
CA PHE A 479 25.57 7.49 -10.78
C PHE A 479 26.91 6.99 -11.31
N VAL A 480 27.71 7.89 -11.89
CA VAL A 480 29.13 7.65 -12.13
C VAL A 480 29.90 8.08 -10.87
N MET A 481 30.62 7.16 -10.23
CA MET A 481 31.25 7.39 -8.91
C MET A 481 32.62 6.73 -8.80
N GLU A 482 33.51 7.28 -7.96
CA GLU A 482 34.86 6.74 -7.76
C GLU A 482 34.83 5.29 -7.21
N GLU A 483 35.68 4.41 -7.77
CA GLU A 483 35.76 2.98 -7.42
C GLU A 483 35.92 2.73 -5.91
N GLU A 484 36.73 3.53 -5.22
CA GLU A 484 36.99 3.36 -3.78
C GLU A 484 35.72 3.53 -2.93
N TYR A 485 34.85 4.48 -3.30
CA TYR A 485 33.56 4.64 -2.63
C TYR A 485 32.58 3.53 -3.00
N ALA A 486 32.71 2.97 -4.19
CA ALA A 486 31.88 1.85 -4.63
C ALA A 486 32.18 0.54 -3.87
N GLU A 487 33.36 0.42 -3.28
CA GLU A 487 33.85 -0.78 -2.62
C GLU A 487 33.52 -0.87 -1.11
N LEU A 488 33.11 0.22 -0.47
CA LEU A 488 32.79 0.26 0.98
C LEU A 488 31.62 -0.70 1.32
N PRO A 489 31.71 -1.57 2.35
CA PRO A 489 30.82 -2.73 2.50
C PRO A 489 29.31 -2.42 2.61
N LEU A 490 28.93 -1.40 3.37
CA LEU A 490 27.52 -0.94 3.47
C LEU A 490 27.01 -0.26 2.20
N ILE A 491 27.92 0.38 1.46
CA ILE A 491 27.65 1.20 0.28
C ILE A 491 27.65 0.34 -0.99
N LYS A 492 28.53 -0.67 -1.07
CA LYS A 492 28.66 -1.67 -2.13
C LYS A 492 27.37 -2.47 -2.35
N TYR A 493 26.65 -2.76 -1.27
CA TYR A 493 25.34 -3.40 -1.36
C TYR A 493 24.29 -2.47 -1.98
N PHE A 494 24.21 -1.20 -1.54
CA PHE A 494 23.30 -0.20 -2.13
C PHE A 494 23.61 0.04 -3.61
N PHE A 495 24.88 0.21 -3.96
CA PHE A 495 25.34 0.53 -5.31
C PHE A 495 25.26 -0.62 -6.31
N ARG A 496 25.34 -1.87 -5.83
CA ARG A 496 24.97 -3.04 -6.65
C ARG A 496 23.53 -2.97 -7.12
N ILE A 497 22.65 -2.35 -6.34
CA ILE A 497 21.22 -2.30 -6.66
C ILE A 497 20.86 -1.07 -7.49
N THR A 498 21.48 0.09 -7.24
CA THR A 498 21.32 1.30 -8.08
C THR A 498 22.14 1.26 -9.38
N ARG A 499 22.87 0.16 -9.63
CA ARG A 499 23.72 -0.06 -10.81
C ARG A 499 24.66 1.12 -11.07
N VAL A 500 25.35 1.56 -10.02
CA VAL A 500 26.38 2.60 -10.11
C VAL A 500 27.44 2.20 -11.13
N ILE A 501 27.93 3.17 -11.87
CA ILE A 501 29.01 3.03 -12.85
C ILE A 501 30.30 3.45 -12.14
N PRO A 502 31.11 2.50 -11.65
CA PRO A 502 32.36 2.82 -10.99
C PRO A 502 33.36 3.39 -12.01
N ILE A 503 34.08 4.44 -11.63
CA ILE A 503 35.16 5.02 -12.42
C ILE A 503 36.39 5.19 -11.53
N ASN A 504 37.57 4.95 -12.08
CA ASN A 504 38.82 5.31 -11.43
C ASN A 504 39.58 6.30 -12.29
N ALA A 505 39.70 7.54 -11.82
CA ALA A 505 40.33 8.62 -12.58
C ALA A 505 41.82 8.37 -12.89
N THR A 506 42.49 7.48 -12.14
CA THR A 506 43.90 7.13 -12.36
C THR A 506 44.11 6.00 -13.37
N LYS A 507 43.07 5.22 -13.70
CA LYS A 507 43.18 4.03 -14.58
C LYS A 507 42.41 4.25 -15.89
N SER A 508 43.14 4.37 -16.99
CA SER A 508 42.58 4.56 -18.34
C SER A 508 41.60 3.45 -18.76
N SER A 509 41.85 2.20 -18.35
CA SER A 509 40.95 1.06 -18.60
C SER A 509 39.61 1.17 -17.86
N SER A 510 39.62 1.66 -16.61
CA SER A 510 38.41 1.90 -15.82
C SER A 510 37.58 3.04 -16.42
N ILE A 511 38.20 4.15 -16.80
CA ILE A 511 37.54 5.26 -17.50
C ILE A 511 36.84 4.78 -18.78
N ARG A 512 37.53 3.97 -19.59
CA ARG A 512 36.96 3.43 -20.84
C ARG A 512 35.76 2.53 -20.58
N ARG A 513 35.81 1.70 -19.52
CA ARG A 513 34.69 0.85 -19.11
C ARG A 513 33.50 1.68 -18.61
N ALA A 514 33.75 2.67 -17.74
CA ALA A 514 32.71 3.54 -17.21
C ALA A 514 31.95 4.29 -18.34
N PHE A 515 32.67 4.79 -19.35
CA PHE A 515 32.03 5.43 -20.51
C PHE A 515 31.21 4.46 -21.35
N PHE A 516 31.68 3.23 -21.54
CA PHE A 516 30.91 2.19 -22.24
C PHE A 516 29.63 1.82 -21.47
N ASP A 517 29.72 1.66 -20.15
CA ASP A 517 28.57 1.34 -19.31
C ASP A 517 27.55 2.49 -19.27
N ALA A 518 28.02 3.74 -19.28
CA ALA A 518 27.18 4.93 -19.38
C ALA A 518 26.46 4.99 -20.74
N GLU A 519 27.17 4.76 -21.85
CA GLU A 519 26.60 4.69 -23.21
C GLU A 519 25.54 3.58 -23.33
N LYS A 520 25.81 2.40 -22.76
CA LYS A 520 24.84 1.31 -22.73
C LYS A 520 23.60 1.69 -21.90
N ALA A 521 23.79 2.25 -20.71
CA ALA A 521 22.66 2.65 -19.87
C ALA A 521 21.80 3.72 -20.54
N LEU A 522 22.41 4.71 -21.20
CA LEU A 522 21.70 5.75 -21.95
C LEU A 522 20.93 5.16 -23.14
N SER A 523 21.51 4.21 -23.87
CA SER A 523 20.83 3.56 -25.02
C SER A 523 19.71 2.60 -24.59
N ASP A 524 19.83 1.96 -23.42
CA ASP A 524 18.76 1.20 -22.77
C ASP A 524 17.63 2.12 -22.24
N GLY A 525 17.75 3.43 -22.44
CA GLY A 525 16.77 4.43 -22.05
C GLY A 525 16.85 4.80 -20.58
N GLU A 526 17.92 4.49 -19.86
CA GLU A 526 18.09 4.80 -18.45
C GLU A 526 18.68 6.20 -18.22
N ILE A 527 18.52 6.74 -17.01
CA ILE A 527 19.10 8.03 -16.62
C ILE A 527 20.49 7.81 -16.04
N VAL A 528 21.49 8.50 -16.60
CA VAL A 528 22.86 8.51 -16.07
C VAL A 528 23.14 9.89 -15.47
N MET A 529 23.78 9.91 -14.31
CA MET A 529 24.17 11.14 -13.64
C MET A 529 25.66 11.21 -13.37
N ILE A 530 26.22 12.38 -13.68
CA ILE A 530 27.63 12.68 -13.47
C ILE A 530 27.80 13.93 -12.61
N PHE A 531 28.82 13.88 -11.76
CA PHE A 531 29.35 15.04 -11.05
C PHE A 531 30.66 15.44 -11.75
N PRO A 532 30.61 16.31 -12.77
CA PRO A 532 31.76 16.57 -13.65
C PRO A 532 32.92 17.31 -12.96
N GLU A 533 32.75 17.77 -11.72
CA GLU A 533 33.84 18.33 -10.91
C GLU A 533 34.90 17.27 -10.53
N GLY A 534 34.52 15.98 -10.47
CA GLY A 534 35.42 14.87 -10.14
C GLY A 534 35.87 14.83 -8.67
N VAL A 535 35.72 15.92 -7.92
CA VAL A 535 36.03 16.05 -6.49
C VAL A 535 34.89 16.77 -5.76
N LEU A 536 34.79 16.54 -4.45
CA LEU A 536 33.90 17.30 -3.57
C LEU A 536 34.43 18.72 -3.38
N THR A 537 33.57 19.72 -3.43
CA THR A 537 33.95 21.11 -3.19
C THR A 537 34.58 21.33 -1.81
N HIS A 538 35.60 22.18 -1.74
CA HIS A 538 36.39 22.48 -0.54
C HIS A 538 36.06 23.85 0.07
N ASP A 539 35.55 24.77 -0.74
CA ASP A 539 35.19 26.14 -0.40
C ASP A 539 33.68 26.42 -0.58
N GLY A 540 32.95 25.46 -1.17
CA GLY A 540 31.52 25.57 -1.45
C GLY A 540 31.23 26.03 -2.87
N GLU A 541 32.26 26.45 -3.62
CA GLU A 541 32.12 26.91 -4.99
C GLU A 541 32.18 25.76 -6.02
N ILE A 542 31.61 26.01 -7.21
CA ILE A 542 31.58 25.03 -8.29
C ILE A 542 32.90 25.07 -9.06
N GLY A 543 33.62 23.95 -9.02
CA GLY A 543 34.89 23.76 -9.71
C GLY A 543 34.78 23.71 -11.24
N SER A 544 35.89 23.44 -11.92
CA SER A 544 35.91 23.22 -13.36
C SER A 544 35.30 21.87 -13.72
N PHE A 545 34.44 21.83 -14.74
CA PHE A 545 33.85 20.60 -15.23
C PHE A 545 34.83 19.87 -16.15
N LEU A 546 35.07 18.59 -15.89
CA LEU A 546 35.90 17.72 -16.70
C LEU A 546 35.22 17.38 -18.04
N ARG A 547 36.03 17.13 -19.07
CA ARG A 547 35.57 16.79 -20.43
C ARG A 547 34.95 15.40 -20.59
N GLY A 548 34.86 14.61 -19.52
CA GLY A 548 34.30 13.25 -19.58
C GLY A 548 32.89 13.21 -20.16
N MET A 549 32.07 14.24 -19.84
CA MET A 549 30.72 14.36 -20.38
C MET A 549 30.68 14.59 -21.89
N ASP A 550 31.62 15.39 -22.42
CA ASP A 550 31.70 15.70 -23.84
C ASP A 550 31.99 14.42 -24.66
N ILE A 551 32.74 13.48 -24.07
CA ILE A 551 33.05 12.18 -24.68
C ILE A 551 31.82 11.27 -24.70
N ILE A 552 31.08 11.21 -23.60
CA ILE A 552 29.84 10.42 -23.49
C ILE A 552 28.82 10.93 -24.52
N LEU A 553 28.61 12.24 -24.59
CA LEU A 553 27.59 12.85 -25.47
C LEU A 553 27.92 12.72 -26.96
N LYS A 554 29.20 12.68 -27.32
CA LYS A 554 29.63 12.40 -28.71
C LYS A 554 29.25 10.99 -29.17
N ARG A 555 29.17 10.02 -28.26
CA ARG A 555 28.83 8.62 -28.57
C ARG A 555 27.34 8.36 -28.39
N SER A 556 26.74 8.95 -27.37
CA SER A 556 25.32 8.82 -27.05
C SER A 556 24.68 10.20 -27.01
N PRO A 557 24.13 10.69 -28.14
CA PRO A 557 23.48 11.99 -28.21
C PRO A 557 22.12 11.94 -27.50
N VAL A 558 22.11 12.22 -26.20
CA VAL A 558 20.92 12.27 -25.34
C VAL A 558 20.69 13.69 -24.80
N PRO A 559 19.45 14.07 -24.43
CA PRO A 559 19.21 15.33 -23.74
C PRO A 559 20.00 15.42 -22.43
N VAL A 560 20.54 16.60 -22.15
CA VAL A 560 21.36 16.86 -20.96
C VAL A 560 20.63 17.82 -20.04
N ILE A 561 20.37 17.42 -18.81
CA ILE A 561 19.63 18.24 -17.84
C ILE A 561 20.60 18.76 -16.77
N PRO A 562 20.83 20.09 -16.71
CA PRO A 562 21.60 20.70 -15.63
C PRO A 562 20.78 20.69 -14.34
N MET A 563 21.40 20.33 -13.24
CA MET A 563 20.81 20.36 -11.91
C MET A 563 21.72 21.10 -10.94
N ALA A 564 21.12 21.73 -9.94
CA ALA A 564 21.86 22.36 -8.86
C ALA A 564 21.30 21.97 -7.50
N LEU A 565 22.21 21.63 -6.59
CA LEU A 565 21.97 21.47 -5.16
C LEU A 565 22.32 22.77 -4.43
N ARG A 566 21.36 23.33 -3.70
CA ARG A 566 21.51 24.55 -2.89
C ARG A 566 21.36 24.25 -1.40
N GLY A 567 22.02 25.01 -0.54
CA GLY A 567 21.86 24.94 0.93
C GLY A 567 22.53 23.75 1.63
N LEU A 568 23.36 22.98 0.91
CA LEU A 568 24.12 21.85 1.46
C LEU A 568 25.47 22.26 2.09
N TRP A 569 26.04 23.40 1.69
CA TRP A 569 27.28 23.93 2.26
C TRP A 569 27.06 24.46 3.67
N GLY A 570 27.86 24.04 4.65
CA GLY A 570 27.64 24.32 6.08
C GLY A 570 26.77 23.30 6.80
N SER A 571 26.27 22.25 6.12
CA SER A 571 25.56 21.12 6.74
C SER A 571 26.52 20.14 7.42
N PHE A 572 25.99 19.28 8.30
CA PHE A 572 26.74 18.25 9.06
C PHE A 572 27.61 17.33 8.19
N PHE A 573 27.20 17.07 6.94
CA PHE A 573 27.90 16.20 5.99
C PHE A 573 28.81 16.97 5.01
N SER A 574 28.91 18.29 5.12
CA SER A 574 29.81 19.11 4.31
C SER A 574 31.21 19.25 4.96
N ARG A 575 32.21 19.57 4.13
CA ARG A 575 33.60 19.82 4.58
C ARG A 575 33.79 21.21 5.24
N HIS A 576 32.77 22.07 5.23
CA HIS A 576 32.82 23.40 5.83
C HIS A 576 33.10 23.35 7.35
N GLY A 577 34.28 23.80 7.79
CA GLY A 577 34.69 23.79 9.20
C GLY A 577 35.23 22.46 9.75
N GLY A 578 35.73 21.54 8.90
CA GLY A 578 36.41 20.28 9.32
C GLY A 578 35.95 19.03 8.55
N LYS A 579 36.41 17.83 8.95
CA LYS A 579 36.01 16.55 8.31
C LYS A 579 34.50 16.32 8.44
N ALA A 580 33.86 15.84 7.37
CA ALA A 580 32.43 15.49 7.38
C ALA A 580 32.13 14.44 8.47
N ILE A 581 30.93 14.48 9.08
CA ILE A 581 30.42 13.50 10.06
C ILE A 581 31.03 13.61 11.49
N LEU A 582 32.16 14.33 11.68
CA LEU A 582 32.85 14.47 12.97
C LEU A 582 32.49 15.74 13.77
N LYS A 583 31.45 16.49 13.37
CA LYS A 583 31.10 17.80 13.96
C LYS A 583 29.89 17.67 14.88
N ARG A 584 29.69 18.60 15.82
CA ARG A 584 28.37 18.78 16.47
C ARG A 584 27.41 19.43 15.45
N PRO A 585 26.15 18.98 15.32
CA PRO A 585 25.22 19.54 14.36
C PRO A 585 24.90 21.01 14.71
N SER A 586 25.45 21.96 13.95
CA SER A 586 25.22 23.39 14.17
C SER A 586 23.91 23.91 13.52
N ARG A 587 23.36 23.15 12.55
CA ARG A 587 22.06 23.40 11.91
C ARG A 587 21.35 22.07 11.63
N CYS A 588 20.51 21.61 12.55
CA CYS A 588 19.72 20.39 12.37
C CYS A 588 18.65 20.49 11.25
N TRP A 589 18.39 21.68 10.71
CA TRP A 589 17.38 21.92 9.66
C TRP A 589 17.93 22.73 8.48
N SER A 590 18.85 22.16 7.71
CA SER A 590 19.32 22.81 6.47
C SER A 590 18.17 22.81 5.44
N ARG A 591 17.81 23.98 4.91
CA ARG A 591 16.87 24.07 3.77
C ARG A 591 17.66 23.73 2.51
N ILE A 592 17.42 22.54 1.97
CA ILE A 592 18.06 22.09 0.73
C ILE A 592 17.10 22.37 -0.43
N GLU A 593 17.60 22.94 -1.52
CA GLU A 593 16.84 23.01 -2.77
C GLU A 593 17.50 22.13 -3.83
N VAL A 594 16.69 21.31 -4.50
CA VAL A 594 17.07 20.60 -5.72
C VAL A 594 16.37 21.30 -6.88
N VAL A 595 17.14 21.86 -7.80
CA VAL A 595 16.62 22.61 -8.95
C VAL A 595 17.06 21.91 -10.23
N ALA A 596 16.12 21.59 -11.12
CA ALA A 596 16.41 21.09 -12.47
C ALA A 596 16.16 22.20 -13.51
N GLY A 597 17.14 22.45 -14.37
CA GLY A 597 16.99 23.40 -15.48
C GLY A 597 16.40 22.76 -16.72
N GLU A 598 16.19 23.58 -17.75
CA GLU A 598 15.68 23.12 -19.04
C GLU A 598 16.65 22.14 -19.72
N PRO A 599 16.12 21.10 -20.42
CA PRO A 599 16.94 20.16 -21.16
C PRO A 599 17.75 20.87 -22.25
N VAL A 600 19.05 20.61 -22.28
CA VAL A 600 19.96 21.11 -23.31
C VAL A 600 20.14 20.05 -24.39
N PRO A 601 19.94 20.38 -25.67
CA PRO A 601 20.22 19.46 -26.77
C PRO A 601 21.67 18.99 -26.75
N PRO A 602 21.96 17.72 -27.09
CA PRO A 602 23.30 17.13 -26.97
C PRO A 602 24.39 17.89 -27.74
N HIS A 603 24.05 18.50 -28.88
CA HIS A 603 24.99 19.26 -29.70
C HIS A 603 25.39 20.62 -29.09
N LEU A 604 24.62 21.13 -28.13
CA LEU A 604 24.90 22.39 -27.40
C LEU A 604 25.44 22.13 -25.99
N ALA A 605 25.31 20.90 -25.47
CA ALA A 605 25.60 20.55 -24.08
C ALA A 605 27.10 20.30 -23.83
N THR A 606 27.94 21.32 -24.04
CA THR A 606 29.38 21.23 -23.71
C THR A 606 29.63 21.38 -22.20
N SER A 607 30.72 20.81 -21.70
CA SER A 607 31.18 20.96 -20.31
C SER A 607 31.19 22.42 -19.81
N LYS A 608 31.58 23.37 -20.67
CA LYS A 608 31.59 24.81 -20.35
C LYS A 608 30.17 25.37 -20.19
N ILE A 609 29.30 25.13 -21.17
CA ILE A 609 27.90 25.62 -21.16
C ILE A 609 27.13 25.02 -19.98
N MET A 610 27.34 23.74 -19.72
CA MET A 610 26.67 23.02 -18.64
C MET A 610 27.13 23.51 -17.27
N ARG A 611 28.41 23.86 -17.11
CA ARG A 611 28.90 24.53 -15.90
C ARG A 611 28.22 25.88 -15.67
N GLU A 612 28.14 26.72 -16.70
CA GLU A 612 27.49 28.04 -16.60
C GLU A 612 26.01 27.91 -16.22
N LYS A 613 25.29 26.96 -16.82
CA LYS A 613 23.90 26.66 -16.45
C LYS A 613 23.77 26.16 -15.01
N VAL A 614 24.64 25.26 -14.54
CA VAL A 614 24.61 24.79 -13.15
C VAL A 614 24.93 25.92 -12.16
N ILE A 615 25.84 26.83 -12.49
CA ILE A 615 26.14 28.03 -11.67
C ILE A 615 24.91 28.95 -11.59
N GLN A 616 24.27 29.24 -12.72
CA GLN A 616 23.03 30.04 -12.75
C GLN A 616 21.92 29.38 -11.93
N LEU A 617 21.76 28.06 -12.05
CA LEU A 617 20.80 27.28 -11.27
C LEU A 617 21.17 27.18 -9.80
N ARG A 618 22.44 27.26 -9.41
CA ARG A 618 22.83 27.30 -7.99
C ARG A 618 22.50 28.66 -7.37
N GLY A 619 22.77 29.75 -8.09
CA GLY A 619 22.62 31.11 -7.55
C GLY A 619 23.60 31.42 -6.41
N ASN A 620 23.36 32.51 -5.67
CA ASN A 620 24.22 32.91 -4.55
C ASN A 620 24.15 31.91 -3.39
N CYS A 621 25.30 31.57 -2.82
CA CYS A 621 25.44 30.65 -1.70
C CYS A 621 24.81 31.27 -0.43
N GLN A 622 23.58 30.90 -0.07
CA GLN A 622 22.97 31.21 1.23
C GLN A 622 22.33 29.97 1.87
#